data_AF-A0A929VU97-F1
#
_entry.id   AF-A0A929VU97-F1
#
_cell.length_a   1.000
_cell.length_b   1.000
_cell.length_c   1.000
_cell.angle_alpha   90.00
_cell.angle_beta   90.00
_cell.angle_gamma   90.00
#
_symmetry.space_group_name_H-M   'P 1'
#
loop_
_entity.id
_entity.type
_entity.pdbx_description
1 polymer ?
#
loop_
_entity_poly.entity_id
_entity_poly.type
_entity_poly.pdbx_seq_one_letter_code
_entity_poly.pdbx_strand_id
1 'polypeptide(L)'
;PLLFSLAVHRGAAAAEPERWNEIGLYEGGDLSHRVETDAAGHYRITLVDESAGHIGTLISDGRFTDCHLYLDCPSVHHAHSVENALMLAFAFAGAHHGVLLMHASVPMIGGKGYVFQGKSGTGKSTHSRLWLSTYWEAHLLNDDNPAVRYDARQEKAYVYGTPWSGKTPCYRNLRCTLGGFLRLHQAPENVIRRQSPIEAFGSILSSCSSMVWDKALYTAICDTIHHIVQCTPSYDLDCLPNREAAVLSHDTLTAVSR
;
A
#
# COMPACT_ATOMS: atom_id res chain seq x y z
N PRO A 1 10.80 -3.06 18.80
CA PRO A 1 11.62 -1.86 18.48
C PRO A 1 10.68 -0.79 17.94
N LEU A 2 10.97 0.49 18.20
CA LEU A 2 10.25 1.59 17.56
C LEU A 2 10.48 1.53 16.04
N LEU A 3 9.43 1.68 15.24
CA LEU A 3 9.54 1.62 13.77
C LEU A 3 10.08 2.94 13.20
N PHE A 4 9.51 4.06 13.64
CA PHE A 4 9.93 5.41 13.30
C PHE A 4 9.46 6.42 14.35
N SER A 5 10.06 7.60 14.39
CA SER A 5 9.56 8.82 15.04
C SER A 5 9.10 9.84 13.99
N LEU A 6 8.01 10.56 14.27
CA LEU A 6 7.58 11.72 13.47
C LEU A 6 7.38 12.93 14.38
N ALA A 7 8.25 13.93 14.24
CA ALA A 7 8.11 15.23 14.90
C ALA A 7 7.39 16.21 13.96
N VAL A 8 6.40 16.95 14.48
CA VAL A 8 5.61 17.91 13.70
C VAL A 8 5.92 19.33 14.14
N HIS A 9 6.31 20.17 13.19
CA HIS A 9 6.75 21.55 13.38
C HIS A 9 5.81 22.51 12.66
N ARG A 10 5.65 23.72 13.19
CA ARG A 10 4.92 24.80 12.52
C ARG A 10 5.89 25.71 11.77
N GLY A 11 5.49 26.14 10.59
CA GLY A 11 6.31 26.99 9.71
C GLY A 11 7.13 26.18 8.72
N ALA A 12 7.89 26.89 7.89
CA ALA A 12 8.65 26.30 6.79
C ALA A 12 9.92 25.60 7.29
N ALA A 13 10.28 24.51 6.61
CA ALA A 13 11.60 23.93 6.73
C ALA A 13 12.68 24.90 6.23
N ALA A 14 13.91 24.77 6.73
CA ALA A 14 15.04 25.53 6.20
C ALA A 14 15.22 25.21 4.71
N ALA A 15 15.38 26.25 3.87
CA ALA A 15 15.39 26.07 2.43
C ALA A 15 16.63 25.30 1.92
N GLU A 16 17.80 25.53 2.53
CA GLU A 16 19.09 24.86 2.27
C GLU A 16 19.32 24.46 0.79
N PRO A 17 19.26 25.40 -0.17
CA PRO A 17 19.18 25.06 -1.60
C PRO A 17 20.40 24.32 -2.15
N GLU A 18 21.56 24.45 -1.52
CA GLU A 18 22.79 23.75 -1.91
C GLU A 18 22.88 22.30 -1.35
N ARG A 19 22.00 21.95 -0.41
CA ARG A 19 21.99 20.63 0.25
C ARG A 19 21.23 19.59 -0.57
N TRP A 20 20.14 20.01 -1.23
CA TRP A 20 19.14 19.11 -1.80
C TRP A 20 19.29 18.98 -3.32
N ASN A 21 19.27 17.74 -3.80
CA ASN A 21 19.26 17.42 -5.23
C ASN A 21 17.92 16.77 -5.57
N GLU A 22 17.25 17.27 -6.62
CA GLU A 22 15.97 16.73 -7.05
C GLU A 22 16.13 15.32 -7.62
N ILE A 23 15.27 14.41 -7.14
CA ILE A 23 15.10 13.07 -7.71
C ILE A 23 13.96 13.06 -8.71
N GLY A 24 12.84 13.72 -8.37
CA GLY A 24 11.72 13.93 -9.29
C GLY A 24 10.40 14.27 -8.61
N LEU A 25 9.35 14.38 -9.42
CA LEU A 25 7.96 14.58 -9.02
C LEU A 25 7.15 13.30 -9.25
N TYR A 26 6.46 12.83 -8.21
CA TYR A 26 5.69 11.59 -8.23
C TYR A 26 4.22 11.86 -7.90
N GLU A 27 3.36 11.60 -8.88
CA GLU A 27 1.92 11.77 -8.75
C GLU A 27 1.29 10.58 -8.01
N GLY A 28 0.41 10.86 -7.05
CA GLY A 28 -0.22 9.86 -6.18
C GLY A 28 -1.68 10.21 -5.89
N GLY A 29 -2.56 10.00 -6.87
CA GLY A 29 -3.98 10.32 -6.73
C GLY A 29 -4.17 11.80 -6.39
N ASP A 30 -4.66 12.10 -5.18
CA ASP A 30 -4.96 13.47 -4.74
C ASP A 30 -3.69 14.25 -4.32
N LEU A 31 -2.54 13.58 -4.18
CA LEU A 31 -1.29 14.17 -3.71
C LEU A 31 -0.09 13.82 -4.59
N SER A 32 0.66 14.84 -4.95
CA SER A 32 1.96 14.73 -5.59
C SER A 32 3.10 14.97 -4.61
N HIS A 33 4.21 14.25 -4.82
CA HIS A 33 5.38 14.28 -3.96
C HIS A 33 6.58 14.72 -4.79
N ARG A 34 7.12 15.91 -4.52
CA ARG A 34 8.44 16.28 -5.05
C ARG A 34 9.49 15.77 -4.09
N VAL A 35 10.38 14.92 -4.57
CA VAL A 35 11.37 14.21 -3.76
C VAL A 35 12.76 14.73 -4.11
N GLU A 36 13.50 15.07 -3.07
CA GLU A 36 14.88 15.52 -3.11
C GLU A 36 15.72 14.71 -2.12
N THR A 37 17.03 14.62 -2.36
CA THR A 37 17.98 13.93 -1.47
C THR A 37 19.27 14.71 -1.27
N ASP A 38 19.94 14.50 -0.14
CA ASP A 38 21.25 15.09 0.15
C ASP A 38 22.40 14.08 0.02
N ALA A 39 23.64 14.54 0.17
CA ALA A 39 24.83 13.70 0.07
C ALA A 39 24.91 12.59 1.14
N ALA A 40 24.14 12.69 2.22
CA ALA A 40 24.05 11.69 3.27
C ALA A 40 22.92 10.67 3.01
N GLY A 41 22.15 10.82 1.94
CA GLY A 41 21.02 9.96 1.59
C GLY A 41 19.77 10.25 2.41
N HIS A 42 19.66 11.43 3.03
CA HIS A 42 18.41 11.88 3.64
C HIS A 42 17.40 12.27 2.56
N TYR A 43 16.12 12.32 2.93
CA TYR A 43 15.05 12.72 2.03
C TYR A 43 14.41 14.04 2.47
N ARG A 44 14.11 14.87 1.47
CA ARG A 44 13.16 15.98 1.58
C ARG A 44 12.02 15.73 0.61
N ILE A 45 10.81 15.62 1.13
CA ILE A 45 9.60 15.33 0.36
C ILE A 45 8.64 16.50 0.55
N THR A 46 8.45 17.27 -0.52
CA THR A 46 7.43 18.32 -0.58
C THR A 46 6.08 17.66 -0.91
N LEU A 47 5.09 17.87 -0.05
CA LEU A 47 3.70 17.41 -0.25
C LEU A 47 2.92 18.47 -1.01
N VAL A 48 2.34 18.09 -2.16
CA VAL A 48 1.62 18.99 -3.06
C VAL A 48 0.24 18.42 -3.37
N ASP A 49 -0.79 19.02 -2.78
CA ASP A 49 -2.21 18.72 -3.04
C ASP A 49 -2.64 19.35 -4.38
N GLU A 50 -3.39 18.64 -5.20
CA GLU A 50 -3.82 19.13 -6.51
C GLU A 50 -4.68 20.41 -6.43
N SER A 51 -5.47 20.56 -5.36
CA SER A 51 -6.40 21.67 -5.16
C SER A 51 -5.80 22.83 -4.36
N ALA A 52 -4.91 22.52 -3.42
CA ALA A 52 -4.36 23.47 -2.46
C ALA A 52 -2.89 23.84 -2.74
N GLY A 53 -2.22 23.12 -3.64
CA GLY A 53 -0.80 23.28 -3.89
C GLY A 53 0.03 22.75 -2.72
N HIS A 54 1.02 23.52 -2.28
CA HIS A 54 1.92 23.08 -1.21
C HIS A 54 1.22 22.95 0.15
N ILE A 55 1.29 21.76 0.76
CA ILE A 55 0.68 21.51 2.06
C ILE A 55 1.66 21.10 3.16
N GLY A 56 2.95 20.94 2.87
CA GLY A 56 3.94 20.60 3.89
C GLY A 56 5.22 20.03 3.32
N THR A 57 6.24 19.96 4.17
CA THR A 57 7.53 19.35 3.83
C THR A 57 7.92 18.30 4.86
N LEU A 58 8.12 17.05 4.43
CA LEU A 58 8.67 15.97 5.24
C LEU A 58 10.18 15.87 5.01
N ILE A 59 10.97 15.95 6.08
CA ILE A 59 12.41 15.66 6.05
C ILE A 59 12.65 14.38 6.84
N SER A 60 13.46 13.48 6.32
CA SER A 60 13.67 12.15 6.89
C SER A 60 15.12 11.69 6.75
N ASP A 61 15.59 10.84 7.66
CA ASP A 61 16.76 10.02 7.40
C ASP A 61 16.52 9.04 6.23
N GLY A 62 17.58 8.42 5.71
CA GLY A 62 17.49 7.52 4.55
C GLY A 62 16.71 6.22 4.80
N ARG A 63 16.30 5.93 6.04
CA ARG A 63 15.51 4.75 6.41
C ARG A 63 14.12 5.07 6.93
N PHE A 64 13.73 6.35 6.94
CA PHE A 64 12.46 6.81 7.50
C PHE A 64 12.25 6.45 8.97
N THR A 65 13.34 6.29 9.72
CA THR A 65 13.29 6.01 11.17
C THR A 65 13.21 7.29 11.99
N ASP A 66 13.69 8.41 11.46
CA ASP A 66 13.58 9.73 12.08
C ASP A 66 13.04 10.75 11.08
N CYS A 67 11.79 11.17 11.30
CA CYS A 67 11.02 12.00 10.39
C CYS A 67 10.60 13.31 11.05
N HIS A 68 10.66 14.39 10.28
CA HIS A 68 10.28 15.74 10.67
C HIS A 68 9.33 16.34 9.63
N LEU A 69 8.07 16.55 10.00
CA LEU A 69 7.08 17.23 9.16
C LEU A 69 7.01 18.71 9.52
N TYR A 70 7.16 19.58 8.53
CA TYR A 70 6.99 21.03 8.64
C TYR A 70 5.67 21.43 7.98
N LEU A 71 4.82 22.11 8.76
CA LEU A 71 3.49 22.58 8.34
C LEU A 71 3.56 24.08 8.00
N ASP A 72 3.82 24.35 6.73
CA ASP A 72 3.88 25.66 6.08
C ASP A 72 2.68 25.90 5.15
N CYS A 73 1.50 25.49 5.63
CA CYS A 73 0.23 25.67 4.96
C CYS A 73 -0.87 26.10 5.94
N PRO A 74 -2.02 26.60 5.45
CA PRO A 74 -3.18 26.89 6.28
C PRO A 74 -3.65 25.67 7.09
N SER A 75 -4.16 25.91 8.30
CA SER A 75 -4.53 24.84 9.26
C SER A 75 -5.54 23.81 8.75
N VAL A 76 -6.36 24.17 7.75
CA VAL A 76 -7.32 23.26 7.12
C VAL A 76 -6.63 22.07 6.42
N HIS A 77 -5.37 22.21 6.00
CA HIS A 77 -4.61 21.15 5.35
C HIS A 77 -3.73 20.33 6.31
N HIS A 78 -3.58 20.74 7.58
CA HIS A 78 -2.64 20.10 8.53
C HIS A 78 -2.92 18.62 8.73
N ALA A 79 -4.19 18.22 8.84
CA ALA A 79 -4.55 16.82 9.00
C ALA A 79 -4.10 15.97 7.81
N HIS A 80 -4.30 16.48 6.59
CA HIS A 80 -3.94 15.80 5.35
C HIS A 80 -2.42 15.63 5.22
N SER A 81 -1.66 16.67 5.58
CA SER A 81 -0.19 16.63 5.60
C SER A 81 0.35 15.62 6.62
N VAL A 82 -0.23 15.59 7.83
CA VAL A 82 0.17 14.65 8.88
C VAL A 82 -0.15 13.20 8.48
N GLU A 83 -1.34 12.96 7.92
CA GLU A 83 -1.76 11.63 7.46
C GLU A 83 -0.78 11.07 6.41
N ASN A 84 -0.40 11.88 5.43
CA ASN A 84 0.52 11.47 4.37
C ASN A 84 1.94 11.28 4.88
N ALA A 85 2.44 12.17 5.73
CA ALA A 85 3.75 12.00 6.35
C ALA A 85 3.84 10.69 7.16
N LEU A 86 2.78 10.37 7.92
CA LEU A 86 2.68 9.11 8.65
C LEU A 86 2.67 7.90 7.70
N MET A 87 1.94 7.99 6.58
CA MET A 87 1.87 6.91 5.59
C MET A 87 3.22 6.64 4.93
N LEU A 88 3.91 7.70 4.48
CA LEU A 88 5.22 7.60 3.86
C LEU A 88 6.25 7.03 4.85
N ALA A 89 6.29 7.55 6.08
CA ALA A 89 7.18 7.04 7.11
C ALA A 89 6.91 5.55 7.41
N PHE A 90 5.65 5.17 7.57
CA PHE A 90 5.29 3.78 7.82
C PHE A 90 5.63 2.85 6.64
N ALA A 91 5.34 3.26 5.40
CA ALA A 91 5.61 2.46 4.21
C ALA A 91 7.10 2.16 4.08
N PHE A 92 7.94 3.19 4.19
CA PHE A 92 9.35 3.06 3.88
C PHE A 92 10.19 2.54 5.06
N ALA A 93 9.90 2.96 6.29
CA ALA A 93 10.51 2.33 7.47
C ALA A 93 10.06 0.87 7.59
N GLY A 94 8.77 0.59 7.33
CA GLY A 94 8.19 -0.75 7.36
C GLY A 94 8.83 -1.71 6.38
N ALA A 95 9.21 -1.25 5.18
CA ALA A 95 9.84 -2.08 4.16
C ALA A 95 11.13 -2.74 4.65
N HIS A 96 11.96 -2.03 5.43
CA HIS A 96 13.16 -2.59 6.06
C HIS A 96 12.87 -3.69 7.10
N HIS A 97 11.62 -3.82 7.53
CA HIS A 97 11.14 -4.84 8.46
C HIS A 97 10.22 -5.88 7.80
N GLY A 98 10.26 -5.95 6.46
CA GLY A 98 9.48 -6.91 5.68
C GLY A 98 7.97 -6.60 5.65
N VAL A 99 7.59 -5.34 5.83
CA VAL A 99 6.22 -4.84 5.71
C VAL A 99 6.06 -4.14 4.35
N LEU A 100 5.04 -4.55 3.60
CA LEU A 100 4.65 -3.93 2.34
C LEU A 100 3.36 -3.15 2.56
N LEU A 101 3.38 -1.84 2.38
CA LEU A 101 2.15 -1.06 2.20
C LEU A 101 1.73 -1.16 0.73
N MET A 102 0.48 -1.52 0.47
CA MET A 102 0.01 -1.85 -0.86
C MET A 102 -1.27 -1.10 -1.23
N HIS A 103 -1.40 -0.65 -2.47
CA HIS A 103 -2.64 -0.10 -2.99
C HIS A 103 -3.63 -1.21 -3.36
N ALA A 104 -4.51 -1.58 -2.43
CA ALA A 104 -5.42 -2.73 -2.55
C ALA A 104 -6.67 -2.63 -1.67
N SER A 105 -7.66 -3.46 -1.99
CA SER A 105 -8.84 -3.69 -1.15
C SER A 105 -8.81 -5.11 -0.60
N VAL A 106 -9.19 -5.32 0.67
CA VAL A 106 -9.00 -6.60 1.36
C VAL A 106 -10.30 -7.05 2.03
N PRO A 107 -11.12 -7.88 1.37
CA PRO A 107 -12.10 -8.68 2.09
C PRO A 107 -11.41 -9.78 2.89
N MET A 108 -12.04 -10.15 4.00
CA MET A 108 -11.66 -11.27 4.84
C MET A 108 -12.84 -12.20 5.04
N ILE A 109 -12.58 -13.51 4.99
CA ILE A 109 -13.54 -14.58 5.25
C ILE A 109 -12.79 -15.78 5.82
N GLY A 110 -13.38 -16.49 6.78
CA GLY A 110 -12.78 -17.70 7.36
C GLY A 110 -11.41 -17.48 8.01
N GLY A 111 -11.15 -16.30 8.57
CA GLY A 111 -9.86 -15.96 9.19
C GLY A 111 -8.72 -15.70 8.20
N LYS A 112 -9.01 -15.61 6.89
CA LYS A 112 -8.06 -15.24 5.84
C LYS A 112 -8.44 -13.91 5.19
N GLY A 113 -7.45 -13.17 4.72
CA GLY A 113 -7.63 -11.94 3.95
C GLY A 113 -7.14 -12.11 2.51
N TYR A 114 -7.85 -11.53 1.56
CA TYR A 114 -7.57 -11.65 0.13
C TYR A 114 -7.24 -10.28 -0.44
N VAL A 115 -6.06 -10.12 -1.04
CA VAL A 115 -5.58 -8.81 -1.49
C VAL A 115 -6.02 -8.59 -2.93
N PHE A 116 -7.03 -7.74 -3.12
CA PHE A 116 -7.53 -7.36 -4.43
C PHE A 116 -6.77 -6.14 -4.93
N GLN A 117 -5.99 -6.36 -5.98
CA GLN A 117 -5.10 -5.37 -6.59
C GLN A 117 -5.42 -5.17 -8.07
N GLY A 118 -4.82 -4.16 -8.67
CA GLY A 118 -5.10 -3.78 -10.06
C GLY A 118 -4.90 -2.27 -10.26
N LYS A 119 -4.90 -1.85 -11.53
CA LYS A 119 -4.75 -0.43 -11.88
C LYS A 119 -5.80 0.42 -11.15
N SER A 120 -5.49 1.69 -10.89
CA SER A 120 -6.49 2.59 -10.34
C SER A 120 -7.74 2.59 -11.25
N GLY A 121 -8.93 2.57 -10.66
CA GLY A 121 -10.19 2.49 -11.39
C GLY A 121 -10.65 1.10 -11.84
N THR A 122 -9.88 0.02 -11.68
CA THR A 122 -10.30 -1.33 -12.12
C THR A 122 -11.41 -1.97 -11.28
N GLY A 123 -11.83 -1.34 -10.18
CA GLY A 123 -12.98 -1.79 -9.39
C GLY A 123 -12.64 -2.65 -8.17
N LYS A 124 -11.43 -2.55 -7.60
CA LYS A 124 -11.01 -3.26 -6.37
C LYS A 124 -12.05 -3.21 -5.24
N SER A 125 -12.45 -2.01 -4.82
CA SER A 125 -13.46 -1.81 -3.77
C SER A 125 -14.84 -2.31 -4.19
N THR A 126 -15.19 -2.19 -5.48
CA THR A 126 -16.44 -2.74 -6.02
C THR A 126 -16.46 -4.27 -5.89
N HIS A 127 -15.35 -4.94 -6.22
CA HIS A 127 -15.23 -6.38 -6.11
C HIS A 127 -15.28 -6.87 -4.66
N SER A 128 -14.63 -6.16 -3.74
CA SER A 128 -14.77 -6.41 -2.31
C SER A 128 -16.23 -6.31 -1.87
N ARG A 129 -16.97 -5.26 -2.29
CA ARG A 129 -18.41 -5.13 -1.98
C ARG A 129 -19.24 -6.29 -2.54
N LEU A 130 -18.91 -6.80 -3.73
CA LEU A 130 -19.57 -7.98 -4.28
C LEU A 130 -19.37 -9.22 -3.39
N TRP A 131 -18.16 -9.43 -2.84
CA TRP A 131 -17.92 -10.47 -1.84
C TRP A 131 -18.77 -10.26 -0.59
N LEU A 132 -18.76 -9.05 -0.02
CA LEU A 132 -19.55 -8.72 1.18
C LEU A 132 -21.06 -8.89 0.97
N SER A 133 -21.58 -8.62 -0.23
CA SER A 133 -23.01 -8.82 -0.54
C SER A 133 -23.36 -10.28 -0.85
N THR A 134 -22.37 -11.09 -1.23
CA THR A 134 -22.58 -12.48 -1.64
C THR A 134 -22.47 -13.46 -0.47
N TYR A 135 -21.58 -13.17 0.48
CA TYR A 135 -21.25 -14.04 1.61
C TYR A 135 -21.45 -13.29 2.93
N TRP A 136 -22.31 -13.82 3.81
CA TRP A 136 -22.65 -13.15 5.08
C TRP A 136 -21.47 -13.15 6.08
N GLU A 137 -20.54 -14.09 5.93
CA GLU A 137 -19.31 -14.21 6.72
C GLU A 137 -18.19 -13.27 6.23
N ALA A 138 -18.34 -12.64 5.06
CA ALA A 138 -17.33 -11.76 4.52
C ALA A 138 -17.37 -10.40 5.20
N HIS A 139 -16.19 -9.91 5.58
CA HIS A 139 -16.00 -8.59 6.17
C HIS A 139 -14.90 -7.84 5.44
N LEU A 140 -14.90 -6.51 5.52
CA LEU A 140 -13.83 -5.69 4.95
C LEU A 140 -12.76 -5.45 6.02
N LEU A 141 -11.51 -5.78 5.70
CA LEU A 141 -10.36 -5.51 6.56
C LEU A 141 -9.77 -4.12 6.31
N ASN A 142 -9.59 -3.75 5.04
CA ASN A 142 -9.09 -2.46 4.61
C ASN A 142 -9.51 -2.20 3.16
N ASP A 143 -9.62 -0.93 2.76
CA ASP A 143 -10.00 -0.53 1.41
C ASP A 143 -9.21 0.68 0.95
N ASP A 144 -7.88 0.57 0.85
CA ASP A 144 -6.99 1.34 -0.05
C ASP A 144 -5.52 1.00 0.19
N ASN A 145 -5.07 0.98 1.45
CA ASN A 145 -3.67 0.87 1.83
C ASN A 145 -3.42 -0.20 2.90
N PRO A 146 -3.80 -1.48 2.68
CA PRO A 146 -3.45 -2.56 3.62
C PRO A 146 -1.94 -2.74 3.74
N ALA A 147 -1.51 -3.32 4.86
CA ALA A 147 -0.13 -3.77 5.05
C ALA A 147 -0.05 -5.30 4.95
N VAL A 148 0.95 -5.81 4.24
CA VAL A 148 1.28 -7.24 4.18
C VAL A 148 2.65 -7.46 4.80
N ARG A 149 2.79 -8.46 5.66
CA ARG A 149 4.07 -8.81 6.29
C ARG A 149 4.32 -10.31 6.23
N TYR A 150 5.52 -10.69 5.83
CA TYR A 150 5.99 -12.07 5.97
C TYR A 150 6.57 -12.31 7.37
N ASP A 151 6.11 -13.36 8.04
CA ASP A 151 6.65 -13.82 9.32
C ASP A 151 7.53 -15.04 9.10
N ALA A 152 8.85 -14.82 9.02
CA ALA A 152 9.82 -15.88 8.79
C ALA A 152 9.85 -16.96 9.88
N ARG A 153 9.39 -16.67 11.11
CA ARG A 153 9.35 -17.68 12.20
C ARG A 153 8.20 -18.65 12.01
N GLN A 154 7.12 -18.20 11.39
CA GLN A 154 5.91 -18.99 11.16
C GLN A 154 5.79 -19.44 9.71
N GLU A 155 6.72 -19.03 8.84
CA GLU A 155 6.71 -19.23 7.38
C GLU A 155 5.35 -18.86 6.75
N LYS A 156 4.77 -17.76 7.23
CA LYS A 156 3.42 -17.31 6.85
C LYS A 156 3.37 -15.83 6.58
N ALA A 157 2.63 -15.46 5.56
CA ALA A 157 2.26 -14.07 5.29
C ALA A 157 0.96 -13.71 6.02
N TYR A 158 0.90 -12.47 6.51
CA TYR A 158 -0.26 -11.88 7.16
C TYR A 158 -0.62 -10.57 6.46
N VAL A 159 -1.92 -10.26 6.41
CA VAL A 159 -2.43 -8.96 5.98
C VAL A 159 -3.11 -8.27 7.16
N TYR A 160 -2.92 -6.96 7.22
CA TYR A 160 -3.32 -6.11 8.33
C TYR A 160 -4.21 -4.99 7.79
N GLY A 161 -5.23 -4.63 8.57
CA GLY A 161 -5.86 -3.33 8.40
C GLY A 161 -4.91 -2.23 8.87
N THR A 162 -5.02 -1.07 8.24
CA THR A 162 -4.19 0.12 8.53
C THR A 162 -5.11 1.32 8.81
N PRO A 163 -4.58 2.42 9.36
CA PRO A 163 -5.36 3.65 9.53
C PRO A 163 -5.64 4.39 8.23
N TRP A 164 -5.13 3.92 7.08
CA TRP A 164 -5.36 4.53 5.76
C TRP A 164 -6.38 3.69 4.98
N SER A 165 -7.46 4.34 4.58
CA SER A 165 -8.56 3.74 3.83
C SER A 165 -9.08 4.79 2.86
N GLY A 166 -9.53 4.36 1.69
CA GLY A 166 -9.98 5.24 0.63
C GLY A 166 -11.41 5.71 0.87
N LYS A 167 -12.20 5.74 -0.20
CA LYS A 167 -13.59 6.26 -0.17
C LYS A 167 -14.52 5.50 0.80
N THR A 168 -14.19 4.25 1.14
CA THR A 168 -14.92 3.49 2.15
C THR A 168 -14.19 3.64 3.49
N PRO A 169 -14.79 4.28 4.52
CA PRO A 169 -14.18 4.33 5.85
C PRO A 169 -14.04 2.93 6.44
N CYS A 170 -12.81 2.42 6.56
CA CYS A 170 -12.53 1.08 7.07
C CYS A 170 -11.21 1.04 7.84
N TYR A 171 -11.27 1.42 9.12
CA TYR A 171 -10.10 1.50 10.00
C TYR A 171 -10.13 0.36 11.03
N ARG A 172 -9.56 -0.80 10.67
CA ARG A 172 -9.63 -2.02 11.49
C ARG A 172 -8.26 -2.39 12.01
N ASN A 173 -8.08 -2.34 13.33
CA ASN A 173 -6.88 -2.88 13.98
C ASN A 173 -6.99 -4.41 14.13
N LEU A 174 -6.98 -5.10 12.99
CA LEU A 174 -7.09 -6.56 12.89
C LEU A 174 -6.02 -7.08 11.92
N ARG A 175 -5.70 -8.36 12.05
CA ARG A 175 -4.87 -9.09 11.10
C ARG A 175 -5.46 -10.46 10.82
N CYS A 176 -5.20 -10.99 9.64
CA CYS A 176 -5.53 -12.36 9.26
C CYS A 176 -4.40 -12.98 8.43
N THR A 177 -4.42 -14.31 8.29
CA THR A 177 -3.47 -14.97 7.40
C THR A 177 -3.78 -14.57 5.95
N LEU A 178 -2.74 -14.36 5.15
CA LEU A 178 -2.92 -14.02 3.76
C LEU A 178 -3.43 -15.25 2.99
N GLY A 179 -4.61 -15.11 2.37
CA GLY A 179 -5.29 -16.18 1.63
C GLY A 179 -4.94 -16.23 0.14
N GLY A 180 -4.58 -15.09 -0.44
CA GLY A 180 -4.21 -15.00 -1.85
C GLY A 180 -4.23 -13.57 -2.37
N PHE A 181 -3.62 -13.37 -3.53
CA PHE A 181 -3.75 -12.14 -4.31
C PHE A 181 -4.66 -12.35 -5.51
N LEU A 182 -5.42 -11.31 -5.85
CA LEU A 182 -6.26 -11.28 -7.04
C LEU A 182 -6.01 -9.97 -7.77
N ARG A 183 -5.47 -10.04 -8.99
CA ARG A 183 -5.33 -8.89 -9.87
C ARG A 183 -6.56 -8.78 -10.75
N LEU A 184 -7.29 -7.68 -10.61
CA LEU A 184 -8.52 -7.41 -11.37
C LEU A 184 -8.22 -6.70 -12.69
N HIS A 185 -8.88 -7.18 -13.72
CA HIS A 185 -8.91 -6.62 -15.07
C HIS A 185 -10.37 -6.48 -15.52
N GLN A 186 -10.71 -5.35 -16.13
CA GLN A 186 -12.05 -5.15 -16.69
C GLN A 186 -12.14 -5.89 -18.02
N ALA A 187 -13.14 -6.77 -18.15
CA ALA A 187 -13.31 -7.62 -19.31
C ALA A 187 -14.79 -7.90 -19.59
N PRO A 188 -15.17 -8.33 -20.80
CA PRO A 188 -16.55 -8.67 -21.14
C PRO A 188 -17.01 -10.02 -20.57
N GLU A 189 -16.12 -10.78 -19.93
CA GLU A 189 -16.38 -12.11 -19.37
C GLU A 189 -15.62 -12.34 -18.06
N ASN A 190 -16.06 -13.35 -17.31
CA ASN A 190 -15.45 -13.74 -16.03
C ASN A 190 -14.49 -14.93 -16.25
N VAL A 191 -13.18 -14.67 -16.25
CA VAL A 191 -12.14 -15.69 -16.43
C VAL A 191 -11.06 -15.50 -15.36
N ILE A 192 -10.78 -16.56 -14.61
CA ILE A 192 -9.74 -16.57 -13.58
C ILE A 192 -8.60 -17.51 -13.98
N ARG A 193 -7.37 -17.05 -13.80
CA ARG A 193 -6.16 -17.82 -14.10
C ARG A 193 -5.13 -17.65 -13.01
N ARG A 194 -4.47 -18.75 -12.64
CA ARG A 194 -3.35 -18.71 -11.71
C ARG A 194 -2.13 -18.05 -12.36
N GLN A 195 -1.53 -17.10 -11.65
CA GLN A 195 -0.27 -16.49 -12.03
C GLN A 195 0.90 -17.46 -11.75
N SER A 196 1.89 -17.46 -12.63
CA SER A 196 3.21 -18.02 -12.34
C SER A 196 3.92 -17.17 -11.26
N PRO A 197 4.96 -17.70 -10.58
CA PRO A 197 5.69 -16.92 -9.58
C PRO A 197 6.26 -15.59 -10.10
N ILE A 198 6.70 -15.55 -11.36
CA ILE A 198 7.25 -14.33 -11.99
C ILE A 198 6.14 -13.31 -12.24
N GLU A 199 4.99 -13.74 -12.75
CA GLU A 199 3.82 -12.86 -12.93
C GLU A 199 3.32 -12.32 -11.59
N ALA A 200 3.25 -13.19 -10.57
CA ALA A 200 2.84 -12.82 -9.22
C ALA A 200 3.79 -11.78 -8.60
N PHE A 201 5.10 -11.97 -8.76
CA PHE A 201 6.11 -11.03 -8.28
C PHE A 201 5.90 -9.63 -8.89
N GLY A 202 5.82 -9.54 -10.23
CA GLY A 202 5.60 -8.27 -10.91
C GLY A 202 4.24 -7.65 -10.57
N SER A 203 3.21 -8.47 -10.38
CA SER A 203 1.88 -8.02 -9.98
C SER A 203 1.87 -7.36 -8.61
N ILE A 204 2.42 -8.03 -7.60
CA ILE A 204 2.49 -7.54 -6.22
C ILE A 204 3.36 -6.28 -6.16
N LEU A 205 4.53 -6.32 -6.81
CA LEU A 205 5.46 -5.19 -6.84
C LEU A 205 4.80 -3.93 -7.41
N SER A 206 4.02 -4.06 -8.49
CA SER A 206 3.31 -2.92 -9.10
C SER A 206 2.26 -2.27 -8.21
N SER A 207 1.88 -2.91 -7.11
CA SER A 207 0.91 -2.39 -6.14
C SER A 207 1.55 -1.94 -4.84
N CYS A 208 2.86 -2.09 -4.66
CA CYS A 208 3.57 -1.68 -3.44
C CYS A 208 3.98 -0.20 -3.52
N SER A 209 3.88 0.52 -2.40
CA SER A 209 4.56 1.82 -2.25
C SER A 209 6.08 1.59 -2.29
N SER A 210 6.76 2.15 -3.29
CA SER A 210 8.18 1.90 -3.52
C SER A 210 8.92 3.14 -4.03
N MET A 211 10.20 3.27 -3.65
CA MET A 211 11.14 4.23 -4.25
C MET A 211 12.16 3.46 -5.09
N VAL A 212 11.97 3.44 -6.41
CA VAL A 212 12.80 2.62 -7.32
C VAL A 212 14.27 3.06 -7.38
N TRP A 213 14.57 4.31 -7.01
CA TRP A 213 15.93 4.86 -6.96
C TRP A 213 16.67 4.48 -5.67
N ASP A 214 15.96 4.17 -4.59
CA ASP A 214 16.56 3.70 -3.35
C ASP A 214 16.80 2.19 -3.42
N LYS A 215 18.05 1.81 -3.71
CA LYS A 215 18.42 0.41 -3.86
C LYS A 215 18.17 -0.41 -2.59
N ALA A 216 18.45 0.13 -1.41
CA ALA A 216 18.34 -0.62 -0.16
C ALA A 216 16.87 -0.89 0.19
N LEU A 217 16.04 0.14 0.07
CA LEU A 217 14.60 0.02 0.25
C LEU A 217 13.98 -0.91 -0.80
N TYR A 218 14.31 -0.72 -2.08
CA TYR A 218 13.75 -1.50 -3.17
C TYR A 218 14.16 -2.98 -3.09
N THR A 219 15.39 -3.28 -2.68
CA THR A 219 15.82 -4.66 -2.39
C THR A 219 15.00 -5.27 -1.26
N ALA A 220 14.76 -4.55 -0.15
CA ALA A 220 13.95 -5.06 0.96
C ALA A 220 12.51 -5.38 0.54
N ILE A 221 11.92 -4.55 -0.31
CA ILE A 221 10.61 -4.80 -0.92
C ILE A 221 10.65 -6.07 -1.78
N CYS A 222 11.62 -6.18 -2.69
CA CYS A 222 11.78 -7.34 -3.57
C CYS A 222 11.95 -8.65 -2.77
N ASP A 223 12.79 -8.65 -1.74
CA ASP A 223 13.03 -9.82 -0.88
C ASP A 223 11.76 -10.25 -0.15
N THR A 224 10.98 -9.29 0.33
CA THR A 224 9.70 -9.56 0.99
C THR A 224 8.69 -10.18 0.03
N ILE A 225 8.58 -9.63 -1.19
CA ILE A 225 7.70 -10.17 -2.24
C ILE A 225 8.13 -11.59 -2.61
N HIS A 226 9.45 -11.84 -2.73
CA HIS A 226 9.99 -13.16 -3.01
C HIS A 226 9.50 -14.23 -2.03
N HIS A 227 9.52 -13.94 -0.72
CA HIS A 227 9.00 -14.87 0.29
C HIS A 227 7.48 -15.02 0.23
N ILE A 228 6.75 -13.95 -0.07
CA ILE A 228 5.28 -14.00 -0.15
C ILE A 228 4.84 -14.87 -1.34
N VAL A 229 5.44 -14.72 -2.53
CA VAL A 229 5.06 -15.49 -3.72
C VAL A 229 5.33 -16.99 -3.58
N GLN A 230 6.23 -17.39 -2.68
CA GLN A 230 6.51 -18.79 -2.37
C GLN A 230 5.41 -19.46 -1.56
N CYS A 231 4.72 -18.72 -0.68
CA CYS A 231 3.74 -19.27 0.26
C CYS A 231 2.29 -18.85 -0.02
N THR A 232 2.06 -17.89 -0.94
CA THR A 232 0.74 -17.32 -1.21
C THR A 232 0.41 -17.40 -2.71
N PRO A 233 -0.75 -17.95 -3.10
CA PRO A 233 -1.14 -18.01 -4.50
C PRO A 233 -1.65 -16.64 -5.00
N SER A 234 -1.41 -16.37 -6.28
CA SER A 234 -1.89 -15.16 -6.96
C SER A 234 -2.61 -15.50 -8.26
N TYR A 235 -3.61 -14.70 -8.60
CA TYR A 235 -4.49 -14.92 -9.75
C TYR A 235 -4.74 -13.64 -10.51
N ASP A 236 -4.93 -13.74 -11.82
CA ASP A 236 -5.60 -12.72 -12.63
C ASP A 236 -7.08 -13.06 -12.71
N LEU A 237 -7.95 -12.06 -12.58
CA LEU A 237 -9.37 -12.14 -12.86
C LEU A 237 -9.75 -11.07 -13.86
N ASP A 238 -10.06 -11.51 -15.07
CA ASP A 238 -10.87 -10.76 -16.03
C ASP A 238 -12.33 -10.85 -15.56
N CYS A 239 -13.00 -9.72 -15.36
CA CYS A 239 -14.36 -9.75 -14.83
C CYS A 239 -15.29 -8.60 -15.25
N LEU A 240 -16.57 -8.95 -15.28
CA LEU A 240 -17.71 -8.07 -15.12
C LEU A 240 -17.94 -7.76 -13.62
N PRO A 241 -18.50 -6.60 -13.26
CA PRO A 241 -18.79 -6.23 -11.87
C PRO A 241 -20.09 -6.90 -11.38
N ASN A 242 -20.15 -8.23 -11.38
CA ASN A 242 -21.34 -9.02 -11.04
C ASN A 242 -21.09 -10.08 -9.97
N ARG A 243 -22.18 -10.68 -9.47
CA ARG A 243 -22.13 -11.70 -8.42
C ARG A 243 -21.35 -12.94 -8.87
N GLU A 244 -21.45 -13.31 -10.14
CA GLU A 244 -20.78 -14.46 -10.72
C GLU A 244 -19.24 -14.34 -10.64
N ALA A 245 -18.69 -13.13 -10.83
CA ALA A 245 -17.27 -12.86 -10.65
C ALA A 245 -16.82 -13.04 -9.18
N ALA A 246 -17.66 -12.59 -8.23
CA ALA A 246 -17.39 -12.78 -6.81
C ALA A 246 -17.38 -14.26 -6.44
N VAL A 247 -18.35 -15.03 -6.92
CA VAL A 247 -18.40 -16.48 -6.69
C VAL A 247 -17.19 -17.19 -7.29
N LEU A 248 -16.87 -16.92 -8.56
CA LEU A 248 -15.73 -17.53 -9.24
C LEU A 248 -14.40 -17.28 -8.50
N SER A 249 -14.15 -16.02 -8.10
CA SER A 249 -12.93 -15.67 -7.38
C SER A 249 -12.89 -16.25 -5.98
N HIS A 250 -14.00 -16.23 -5.25
CA HIS A 250 -14.10 -16.82 -3.92
C HIS A 250 -13.80 -18.32 -3.94
N ASP A 251 -14.49 -19.07 -4.81
CA ASP A 251 -14.37 -20.52 -4.86
C ASP A 251 -12.94 -20.93 -5.27
N THR A 252 -12.34 -20.20 -6.21
CA THR A 252 -10.95 -20.44 -6.62
C THR A 252 -9.94 -20.14 -5.52
N LEU A 253 -10.04 -18.98 -4.86
CA LEU A 253 -9.09 -18.55 -3.83
C LEU A 253 -9.21 -19.36 -2.54
N THR A 254 -10.41 -19.82 -2.19
CA THR A 254 -10.65 -20.61 -0.99
C THR A 254 -10.41 -22.11 -1.20
N ALA A 255 -10.50 -22.63 -2.43
CA ALA A 255 -10.19 -24.04 -2.72
C ALA A 255 -8.74 -24.43 -2.41
N VAL A 256 -7.77 -23.52 -2.60
CA VAL A 256 -6.34 -23.73 -2.30
C VAL A 256 -6.06 -23.80 -0.78
N SER A 257 -7.05 -23.44 0.04
CA SER A 257 -6.93 -23.39 1.49
C SER A 257 -7.34 -24.68 2.21
N ARG A 258 -7.76 -25.72 1.47
CA ARG A 258 -8.08 -27.06 1.95
C ARG A 258 -6.93 -28.02 1.64
#